data_AF-A0A922XH62-F1
#
_entry.id   AF-A0A922XH62-F1
#
_cell.length_a   1.000
_cell.length_b   1.000
_cell.length_c   1.000
_cell.angle_alpha   90.00
_cell.angle_beta   90.00
_cell.angle_gamma   90.00
#
_symmetry.space_group_name_H-M   'P 1'
#
loop_
_entity.id
_entity.type
_entity.pdbx_description
1 polymer ?
#
loop_
_entity_poly.entity_id
_entity_poly.type
_entity_poly.pdbx_seq_one_letter_code
_entity_poly.pdbx_strand_id
1 'polypeptide(L)' 'MITFSGAFGAALTTIGAAYGIGKLASAALESMARQPEVAGNIQTAMIIAAALIEGFTFFALFICMQQNPWAG' A
#
# COMPACT_ATOMS: atom_id res chain seq x y z
N MET A 1 -30.77 3.43 -3.53
CA MET A 1 -29.39 3.13 -3.96
C MET A 1 -28.51 3.15 -2.72
N ILE A 2 -27.65 2.14 -2.50
CA ILE A 2 -26.71 2.17 -1.36
C ILE A 2 -25.52 3.05 -1.76
N THR A 3 -25.23 4.08 -0.98
CA THR A 3 -24.07 4.95 -1.18
C THR A 3 -23.04 4.66 -0.10
N PHE A 4 -21.83 4.30 -0.50
CA PHE A 4 -20.70 4.13 0.42
C PHE A 4 -20.03 5.48 0.68
N SER A 5 -19.60 5.72 1.92
CA SER A 5 -18.90 6.96 2.28
C SER A 5 -17.41 6.90 1.92
N GLY A 6 -16.80 8.06 1.72
CA GLY A 6 -15.35 8.18 1.50
C GLY A 6 -14.53 7.60 2.65
N ALA A 7 -15.02 7.72 3.89
CA ALA A 7 -14.41 7.11 5.07
C ALA A 7 -14.37 5.56 4.96
N PHE A 8 -15.44 4.95 4.43
CA PHE A 8 -15.48 3.51 4.21
C PHE A 8 -14.49 3.08 3.11
N GLY A 9 -14.42 3.83 2.00
CA GLY A 9 -13.44 3.60 0.94
C GLY A 9 -12.00 3.75 1.44
N ALA A 10 -11.73 4.76 2.27
CA ALA A 10 -10.42 4.99 2.85
C ALA A 10 -9.98 3.86 3.80
N ALA A 11 -10.91 3.34 4.62
CA ALA A 11 -10.63 2.20 5.50
C ALA A 11 -10.25 0.95 4.70
N LEU A 12 -11.05 0.60 3.68
CA LEU A 12 -10.77 -0.54 2.80
C LEU A 12 -9.42 -0.40 2.08
N THR A 13 -9.14 0.78 1.53
CA THR A 13 -7.88 1.10 0.84
C THR A 13 -6.70 0.91 1.78
N THR A 14 -6.79 1.47 2.99
CA THR A 14 -5.72 1.38 4.01
C THR A 14 -5.45 -0.07 4.41
N ILE A 15 -6.50 -0.88 4.61
CA ILE A 15 -6.36 -2.30 4.96
C ILE A 15 -5.68 -3.07 3.81
N GLY A 16 -6.10 -2.83 2.57
CA GLY A 16 -5.50 -3.47 1.39
C GLY A 16 -4.02 -3.12 1.23
N ALA A 17 -3.67 -1.85 1.43
CA ALA A 17 -2.28 -1.38 1.37
C ALA A 17 -1.41 -2.00 2.48
N ALA A 18 -1.90 -1.99 3.72
CA ALA A 18 -1.18 -2.57 4.86
C ALA A 18 -0.91 -4.06 4.67
N TYR A 19 -1.90 -4.80 4.17
CA TYR A 19 -1.74 -6.22 3.84
C TYR A 19 -0.73 -6.44 2.71
N GLY A 20 -0.82 -5.65 1.63
CA GLY A 20 0.09 -5.74 0.48
C GLY A 20 1.55 -5.48 0.87
N ILE A 21 1.81 -4.38 1.57
CA ILE A 21 3.16 -4.02 2.04
C ILE A 21 3.68 -5.05 3.04
N GLY A 22 2.86 -5.49 3.99
CA GLY A 22 3.27 -6.48 5.00
C GLY A 22 3.71 -7.80 4.37
N LYS A 23 2.94 -8.31 3.39
CA LYS A 23 3.28 -9.53 2.66
C LYS A 23 4.56 -9.36 1.81
N LEU A 24 4.69 -8.23 1.12
CA LEU A 24 5.88 -7.89 0.33
C LEU A 24 7.14 -7.85 1.22
N ALA A 25 7.08 -7.12 2.34
CA ALA A 25 8.18 -6.97 3.27
C ALA A 25 8.59 -8.32 3.89
N SER A 26 7.61 -9.13 4.31
CA SER A 26 7.87 -10.46 4.87
C SER A 26 8.57 -11.38 3.86
N ALA A 27 8.09 -11.43 2.61
CA ALA A 27 8.70 -12.25 1.58
C ALA A 27 10.12 -11.78 1.21
N ALA A 28 10.34 -10.47 1.15
CA ALA A 28 11.65 -9.91 0.90
C ALA A 28 12.62 -10.23 2.05
N LEU A 29 12.22 -10.05 3.31
CA LEU A 29 13.02 -10.39 4.48
C LEU A 29 13.44 -11.87 4.50
N GLU A 30 12.50 -12.78 4.28
CA GLU A 30 12.79 -14.21 4.22
C GLU A 30 13.75 -14.55 3.07
N SER A 31 13.55 -13.93 1.90
CA SER A 31 14.42 -14.14 0.74
C SER A 31 15.84 -13.61 0.97
N MET A 32 15.98 -12.44 1.58
CA MET A 32 17.28 -11.86 1.96
C MET A 32 18.00 -12.73 3.01
N ALA A 33 17.27 -13.30 3.96
CA ALA A 33 17.85 -14.20 4.96
C ALA A 33 18.33 -15.51 4.33
N ARG A 34 17.61 -16.04 3.33
CA ARG A 34 17.99 -17.27 2.61
C ARG A 34 19.14 -17.06 1.62
N GLN A 35 19.21 -15.89 0.99
CA GLN A 35 20.20 -15.55 -0.02
C GLN A 35 20.83 -14.17 0.25
N PRO A 36 21.74 -14.07 1.24
CA PRO A 36 22.35 -12.81 1.63
C PRO A 36 23.16 -12.15 0.50
N GLU A 37 23.70 -12.96 -0.43
CA GLU A 37 24.53 -12.51 -1.55
C GLU A 37 23.78 -11.59 -2.53
N VAL A 38 22.46 -11.74 -2.62
CA VAL A 38 21.59 -10.92 -3.49
C VAL A 38 20.67 -10.01 -2.69
N ALA A 39 20.91 -9.82 -1.39
CA ALA A 39 20.01 -9.07 -0.52
C ALA A 39 19.80 -7.61 -0.97
N GLY A 40 20.84 -6.94 -1.46
CA GLY A 40 20.73 -5.59 -2.00
C GLY A 40 19.81 -5.48 -3.23
N ASN A 41 19.83 -6.49 -4.11
CA ASN A 41 18.94 -6.56 -5.26
C ASN A 41 17.48 -6.79 -4.82
N ILE A 42 17.27 -7.68 -3.86
CA ILE A 42 15.94 -7.94 -3.28
C ILE A 42 15.38 -6.69 -2.61
N GLN A 43 16.19 -5.99 -1.80
CA GLN A 43 15.79 -4.74 -1.15
C GLN A 43 15.41 -3.67 -2.17
N THR A 44 16.19 -3.53 -3.25
CA THR A 44 15.90 -2.57 -4.32
C THR A 44 14.57 -2.88 -5.00
N ALA A 45 14.34 -4.14 -5.38
CA ALA A 45 13.08 -4.57 -5.98
C ALA A 45 11.90 -4.37 -5.01
N MET A 46 12.08 -4.67 -3.72
CA MET A 46 11.09 -4.45 -2.67
C MET A 46 10.71 -2.97 -2.55
N ILE A 47 11.69 -2.06 -2.51
CA ILE A 47 11.42 -0.62 -2.40
C ILE A 47 10.65 -0.10 -3.62
N ILE A 48 10.99 -0.54 -4.83
CA ILE A 48 10.27 -0.17 -6.05
C ILE A 48 8.81 -0.64 -5.97
N ALA A 49 8.59 -1.89 -5.58
CA ALA A 49 7.24 -2.43 -5.43
C ALA A 49 6.45 -1.75 -4.29
N ALA A 50 7.11 -1.43 -3.17
CA ALA A 50 6.51 -0.67 -2.07
C ALA A 50 6.11 0.74 -2.53
N ALA A 51 6.95 1.43 -3.31
CA ALA A 51 6.64 2.74 -3.86
C ALA A 51 5.42 2.72 -4.81
N LEU A 52 5.25 1.64 -5.58
CA LEU A 52 4.05 1.46 -6.41
C LEU A 52 2.79 1.25 -5.57
N ILE A 53 2.87 0.46 -4.49
CA ILE A 53 1.74 0.27 -3.55
C ILE A 53 1.41 1.58 -2.86
N GLU A 54 2.41 2.31 -2.34
CA GLU A 54 2.20 3.59 -1.68
C GLU A 54 1.64 4.65 -2.62
N GLY A 55 2.16 4.77 -3.85
CA GLY A 55 1.66 5.73 -4.84
C GLY A 55 0.18 5.50 -5.19
N PHE A 56 -0.21 4.24 -5.41
CA PHE A 56 -1.61 3.89 -5.64
C PHE A 56 -2.49 4.15 -4.40
N THR A 57 -2.01 3.76 -3.22
CA THR A 57 -2.73 3.93 -1.95
C THR A 57 -2.99 5.40 -1.65
N PHE A 58 -1.97 6.24 -1.81
CA PHE A 58 -2.08 7.68 -1.58
C PHE A 58 -3.09 8.33 -2.53
N PHE A 59 -3.06 7.98 -3.80
CA PHE A 59 -4.03 8.48 -4.79
C PHE A 59 -5.47 8.03 -4.47
N ALA A 60 -5.67 6.76 -4.08
CA ALA A 60 -6.98 6.26 -3.70
C ALA A 60 -7.52 6.93 -2.43
N LEU A 61 -6.67 7.19 -1.42
CA LEU A 61 -7.04 7.94 -0.23
C LEU A 61 -7.44 9.38 -0.56
N PHE A 62 -6.69 10.04 -1.45
CA PHE A 62 -7.03 11.38 -1.93
C PHE A 62 -8.45 11.42 -2.53
N ILE A 63 -8.79 10.47 -3.41
CA ILE A 63 -10.14 10.36 -3.99
C ILE A 63 -11.20 10.15 -2.91
N CYS A 64 -10.93 9.27 -1.93
CA CYS A 64 -11.86 8.99 -0.84
C CYS A 64 -12.15 10.25 0.00
N MET A 65 -11.14 11.11 0.22
CA MET A 65 -11.29 12.35 0.99
C MET A 65 -12.12 13.42 0.27
N GLN A 66 -12.15 13.43 -1.08
CA GLN A 66 -12.96 14.38 -1.86
C GLN A 66 -14.47 14.20 -1.66
N GLN A 67 -14.91 13.07 -1.09
CA GLN A 67 -16.32 12.82 -0.82
C GLN A 67 -16.84 13.52 0.46
N ASN A 68 -16.01 14.34 1.11
CA ASN A 68 -16.42 15.15 2.25
C ASN A 68 -17.17 16.42 1.78
N PRO A 69 -18.48 16.56 2.03
CA PRO A 69 -19.26 17.73 1.58
C PRO A 69 -18.87 19.05 2.27
N TRP A 70 -18.01 19.00 3.29
CA TRP A 70 -17.54 20.16 4.05
C TRP A 70 -16.11 20.60 3.67
N ALA A 71 -15.54 20.07 2.59
CA ALA A 71 -14.16 20.37 2.16
C ALA A 71 -14.03 21.65 1.29
N GLY A 72 -14.96 22.60 1.43
CA GLY A 72 -14.93 23.91 0.77
C GLY A 72 -14.39 25.00 1.68
#